data_AF-A0A4R8RVW9-F1
#
_entry.id   AF-A0A4R8RVW9-F1
#
_cell.length_a   1.000
_cell.length_b   1.000
_cell.length_c   1.000
_cell.angle_alpha   90.00
_cell.angle_beta   90.00
_cell.angle_gamma   90.00
#
_symmetry.space_group_name_H-M   'P 1'
#
loop_
_entity.id
_entity.type
_entity.pdbx_description
1 polymer ?
#
loop_
_entity_poly.entity_id
_entity_poly.type
_entity_poly.pdbx_seq_one_letter_code
_entity_poly.pdbx_strand_id
1 'polypeptide(L)'
;MKESCLYLRFFGLFLVWVQLAQPIWAVTYTYVFTYGAGDYVCHGRLEVYINSENPASRPEVTLRSVYCAPAAGGSADVHDVPVAGQNGATTGAGAYILDLGPANRNGHRGFEIGINQAAQPLAGNRRIPIMFPRVNLYTDMAGEPLGLEALLSVPVGQYP
;
A
#
# COMPACT_ATOMS: atom_id res chain seq x y z
N MET A 1 -46.52 26.08 26.05
CA MET A 1 -46.41 25.43 24.71
C MET A 1 -45.24 25.92 23.84
N LYS A 2 -44.43 26.92 24.23
CA LYS A 2 -43.28 27.38 23.42
C LYS A 2 -41.96 26.65 23.69
N GLU A 3 -41.77 26.10 24.90
CA GLU A 3 -40.49 25.48 25.30
C GLU A 3 -40.26 24.08 24.72
N SER A 4 -41.34 23.33 24.47
CA SER A 4 -41.29 21.96 23.94
C SER A 4 -40.74 21.90 22.50
N CYS A 5 -40.90 22.98 21.73
CA CYS A 5 -40.42 23.07 20.34
C CYS A 5 -38.91 23.34 20.28
N LEU A 6 -38.35 24.01 21.30
CA LEU A 6 -36.92 24.31 21.39
C LEU A 6 -36.11 23.04 21.69
N TYR A 7 -36.58 22.22 22.64
CA TYR A 7 -35.93 20.96 23.03
C TYR A 7 -35.83 19.96 21.87
N LEU A 8 -36.87 19.83 21.05
CA LEU A 8 -36.85 18.93 19.89
C LEU A 8 -35.78 19.34 18.86
N ARG A 9 -35.56 20.64 18.67
CA ARG A 9 -34.58 21.16 17.70
C ARG A 9 -33.14 20.92 18.15
N PHE A 10 -32.85 21.11 19.44
CA PHE A 10 -31.52 20.83 20.00
C PHE A 10 -31.21 19.33 20.04
N PHE A 11 -32.19 18.50 20.40
CA PHE A 11 -32.02 17.05 20.40
C PHE A 11 -31.82 16.49 18.99
N GLY A 12 -32.54 17.02 18.00
CA GLY A 12 -32.33 16.69 16.59
C GLY A 12 -30.96 17.08 16.06
N LEU A 13 -30.49 18.29 16.39
CA LEU A 13 -29.13 18.75 16.04
C LEU A 13 -28.05 17.90 16.70
N PHE A 14 -28.23 17.50 17.97
CA PHE A 14 -27.31 16.62 18.67
C PHE A 14 -27.23 15.23 18.04
N LEU A 15 -28.36 14.63 17.68
CA LEU A 15 -28.39 13.33 17.00
C LEU A 15 -27.72 13.38 15.63
N VAL A 16 -27.93 14.47 14.86
CA VAL A 16 -27.24 14.69 13.58
C VAL A 16 -25.74 14.85 13.79
N TRP A 17 -25.31 15.58 14.82
CA TRP A 17 -23.89 15.73 15.16
C TRP A 17 -23.23 14.40 15.55
N VAL A 18 -23.91 13.57 16.34
CA VAL A 18 -23.44 12.24 16.74
C VAL A 18 -23.36 11.29 15.53
N GLN A 19 -24.28 11.40 14.57
CA GLN A 19 -24.22 10.62 13.33
C GLN A 19 -23.16 11.10 12.33
N LEU A 20 -22.74 12.37 12.40
CA LEU A 20 -21.66 12.90 11.56
C LEU A 20 -20.27 12.72 12.20
N ALA A 21 -20.22 12.55 13.52
CA ALA A 21 -18.99 12.30 14.27
C ALA A 21 -18.61 10.81 14.37
N GLN A 22 -19.11 9.96 13.44
CA GLN A 22 -18.67 8.57 13.40
C GLN A 22 -17.17 8.54 13.11
N PRO A 23 -16.36 7.93 13.98
CA PRO A 23 -14.93 7.84 13.71
C PRO A 23 -14.72 7.00 12.44
N ILE A 24 -13.72 7.36 11.64
CA ILE A 24 -13.37 6.59 10.44
C ILE A 24 -12.53 5.42 10.93
N TRP A 25 -13.10 4.21 10.93
CA TRP A 25 -12.49 3.02 11.55
C TRP A 25 -11.83 2.05 10.58
N ALA A 26 -11.81 2.41 9.30
CA ALA A 26 -11.18 1.66 8.24
C ALA A 26 -10.59 2.65 7.25
N VAL A 27 -9.28 2.62 7.09
CA VAL A 27 -8.55 3.54 6.22
C VAL A 27 -7.82 2.73 5.16
N THR A 28 -8.00 3.15 3.91
CA THR A 28 -7.22 2.65 2.77
C THR A 28 -6.19 3.71 2.41
N TYR A 29 -4.92 3.40 2.63
CA TYR A 29 -3.82 4.28 2.24
C TYR A 29 -3.31 3.91 0.85
N THR A 30 -3.14 4.91 -0.01
CA THR A 30 -2.49 4.73 -1.31
C THR A 30 -1.01 5.07 -1.19
N TYR A 31 -0.14 4.13 -1.58
CA TYR A 31 1.31 4.31 -1.62
C TYR A 31 1.84 4.14 -3.05
N VAL A 32 2.94 4.82 -3.35
CA VAL A 32 3.73 4.57 -4.56
C VAL A 32 5.10 4.09 -4.12
N PHE A 33 5.45 2.87 -4.50
CA PHE A 33 6.78 2.31 -4.27
C PHE A 33 7.62 2.48 -5.51
N THR A 34 8.71 3.22 -5.37
CA THR A 34 9.75 3.34 -6.39
C THR A 34 10.86 2.34 -6.06
N TYR A 35 11.18 1.47 -7.01
CA TYR A 35 12.20 0.44 -6.86
C TYR A 35 12.92 0.24 -8.19
N GLY A 36 14.13 -0.31 -8.19
CA GLY A 36 14.87 -0.50 -9.43
C GLY A 36 15.89 -1.62 -9.33
N ALA A 37 16.25 -2.16 -10.49
CA ALA A 37 17.31 -3.13 -10.64
C ALA A 37 17.85 -3.08 -12.08
N GLY A 38 19.18 -3.22 -12.23
CA GLY A 38 19.84 -3.00 -13.52
C GLY A 38 19.55 -1.61 -14.06
N ASP A 39 19.20 -1.53 -15.34
CA ASP A 39 18.92 -0.27 -16.03
C ASP A 39 17.45 0.16 -15.95
N TYR A 40 16.65 -0.36 -15.01
CA TYR A 40 15.22 -0.05 -14.90
C TYR A 40 14.83 0.45 -13.52
N VAL A 41 14.00 1.49 -13.49
CA VAL A 41 13.28 2.00 -12.32
C VAL A 41 11.79 1.76 -12.53
N CYS A 42 11.14 1.16 -11.56
CA CYS A 42 9.73 0.81 -11.55
C CYS A 42 9.00 1.55 -10.43
N HIS A 43 7.73 1.83 -10.67
CA HIS A 43 6.82 2.46 -9.74
C HIS A 43 5.57 1.59 -9.60
N GLY A 44 5.32 1.06 -8.40
CA GLY A 44 4.12 0.31 -8.07
C GLY A 44 3.16 1.15 -7.25
N ARG A 45 1.91 1.29 -7.71
CA ARG A 45 0.83 1.90 -6.91
C ARG A 45 0.14 0.82 -6.10
N LEU A 46 0.21 0.94 -4.78
CA LEU A 46 -0.40 0.01 -3.83
C LEU A 46 -1.49 0.69 -3.02
N GLU A 47 -2.48 -0.08 -2.62
CA GLU A 47 -3.47 0.29 -1.62
C GLU A 47 -3.35 -0.67 -0.44
N VAL A 48 -3.16 -0.11 0.75
CA VAL A 48 -3.06 -0.88 1.99
C VAL A 48 -4.32 -0.60 2.80
N TYR A 49 -5.06 -1.65 3.10
CA TYR A 49 -6.25 -1.59 3.93
C TYR A 49 -5.91 -2.12 5.32
N ILE A 50 -6.20 -1.30 6.33
CA ILE A 50 -6.03 -1.64 7.74
C ILE A 50 -7.34 -1.36 8.44
N ASN A 51 -7.92 -2.40 9.04
CA ASN A 51 -9.09 -2.27 9.89
C ASN A 51 -8.63 -2.06 11.33
N SER A 52 -8.94 -0.89 11.88
CA SER A 52 -8.57 -0.51 13.25
C SER A 52 -9.66 -0.83 14.27
N GLU A 53 -10.88 -1.07 13.83
CA GLU A 53 -12.00 -1.58 14.61
C GLU A 53 -11.75 -3.01 15.13
N ASN A 54 -11.09 -3.83 14.32
CA ASN A 54 -10.73 -5.19 14.67
C ASN A 54 -9.20 -5.37 14.59
N PRO A 55 -8.47 -5.24 15.71
CA PRO A 55 -7.03 -5.44 15.73
C PRO A 55 -6.57 -6.84 15.30
N ALA A 56 -7.47 -7.83 15.35
CA ALA A 56 -7.23 -9.20 14.88
C ALA A 56 -7.49 -9.39 13.39
N SER A 57 -8.02 -8.37 12.70
CA SER A 57 -8.13 -8.38 11.24
C SER A 57 -6.74 -8.40 10.62
N ARG A 58 -6.60 -9.20 9.56
CA ARG A 58 -5.36 -9.23 8.80
C ARG A 58 -5.33 -8.00 7.90
N PRO A 59 -4.21 -7.27 7.83
CA PRO A 59 -4.09 -6.18 6.88
C PRO A 59 -4.13 -6.74 5.46
N GLU A 60 -4.62 -5.94 4.52
CA GLU A 60 -4.71 -6.33 3.12
C GLU A 60 -3.92 -5.36 2.25
N VAL A 61 -3.30 -5.86 1.20
CA VAL A 61 -2.64 -5.03 0.19
C VAL A 61 -3.15 -5.38 -1.19
N THR A 62 -3.45 -4.35 -1.98
CA THR A 62 -3.84 -4.48 -3.39
C THR A 62 -2.86 -3.70 -4.25
N LEU A 63 -2.19 -4.38 -5.19
CA LEU A 63 -1.40 -3.73 -6.23
C LEU A 63 -2.34 -3.26 -7.34
N ARG A 64 -2.33 -1.97 -7.67
CA ARG A 64 -3.22 -1.37 -8.68
C ARG A 64 -2.56 -1.24 -10.04
N SER A 65 -1.29 -0.86 -10.07
CA SER A 65 -0.52 -0.74 -11.30
C SER A 65 0.96 -0.80 -11.03
N VAL A 66 1.72 -1.20 -12.04
CA VAL A 66 3.19 -1.11 -12.06
C VAL A 66 3.62 -0.63 -13.43
N TYR A 67 4.49 0.37 -13.45
CA TYR A 67 5.16 0.83 -14.67
C TYR A 67 6.66 0.96 -14.43
N CYS A 68 7.46 0.66 -15.45
CA CYS A 68 8.91 0.72 -15.39
C CYS A 68 9.45 1.56 -16.54
N ALA A 69 10.51 2.32 -16.27
CA ALA A 69 11.24 3.10 -17.25
C ALA A 69 12.74 2.77 -17.17
N PRO A 70 13.49 2.87 -18.27
CA PRO A 70 14.94 2.82 -18.21
C PRO A 70 15.48 3.95 -17.31
N ALA A 71 16.46 3.65 -16.45
CA ALA A 71 17.03 4.58 -15.50
C ALA A 71 17.69 5.80 -16.16
N ALA A 72 18.21 5.63 -17.38
CA ALA A 72 18.79 6.70 -18.21
C ALA A 72 17.84 7.19 -19.33
N GLY A 73 16.61 6.65 -19.40
CA GLY A 73 15.65 6.92 -20.48
C GLY A 73 14.72 8.11 -20.19
N GLY A 74 14.12 8.66 -21.26
CA GLY A 74 13.05 9.66 -21.16
C GLY A 74 11.67 9.02 -20.96
N SER A 75 10.64 9.84 -20.71
CA SER A 75 9.26 9.34 -20.45
C SER A 75 8.62 8.57 -21.61
N ALA A 76 9.24 8.56 -22.80
CA ALA A 76 8.78 7.81 -23.96
C ALA A 76 9.05 6.30 -23.87
N ASP A 77 9.94 5.87 -22.97
CA ASP A 77 10.31 4.46 -22.77
C ASP A 77 9.67 3.86 -21.51
N VAL A 78 8.45 4.28 -21.15
CA VAL A 78 7.70 3.69 -20.04
C VAL A 78 6.99 2.42 -20.49
N HIS A 79 7.08 1.38 -19.68
CA HIS A 79 6.52 0.07 -19.93
C HIS A 79 5.64 -0.37 -18.77
N ASP A 80 4.39 -0.70 -19.06
CA ASP A 80 3.49 -1.27 -18.06
C ASP A 80 3.89 -2.72 -17.77
N VAL A 81 3.95 -3.06 -16.49
CA VAL A 81 4.11 -4.43 -16.01
C VAL A 81 2.73 -4.95 -15.63
N PRO A 82 2.27 -6.07 -16.20
CA PRO A 82 0.99 -6.67 -15.82
C PRO A 82 0.93 -6.95 -14.33
N VAL A 83 -0.21 -6.70 -13.70
CA VAL A 83 -0.46 -7.11 -12.31
C VAL A 83 -1.06 -8.52 -12.32
N ALA A 84 -0.42 -9.45 -11.62
CA ALA A 84 -0.87 -10.84 -11.57
C ALA A 84 -2.29 -10.93 -10.98
N GLY A 85 -3.18 -11.67 -11.65
CA GLY A 85 -4.58 -11.81 -11.27
C GLY A 85 -5.49 -10.67 -11.72
N GLN A 86 -4.97 -9.64 -12.40
CA GLN A 86 -5.76 -8.57 -13.00
C GLN A 86 -5.79 -8.69 -14.52
N ASN A 87 -6.93 -8.33 -15.13
CA ASN A 87 -7.11 -8.30 -16.59
C ASN A 87 -6.68 -9.60 -17.31
N GLY A 88 -6.85 -10.76 -16.66
CA GLY A 88 -6.47 -12.06 -17.21
C GLY A 88 -4.97 -12.38 -17.18
N ALA A 89 -4.13 -11.51 -16.61
CA ALA A 89 -2.69 -11.76 -16.48
C ALA A 89 -2.41 -12.85 -15.44
N THR A 90 -1.75 -13.93 -15.86
CA THR A 90 -1.32 -15.04 -14.98
C THR A 90 0.09 -14.84 -14.42
N THR A 91 0.87 -13.93 -15.01
CA THR A 91 2.25 -13.60 -14.63
C THR A 91 2.44 -12.10 -14.65
N GLY A 92 3.29 -11.57 -13.76
CA GLY A 92 3.48 -10.13 -13.64
C GLY A 92 4.04 -9.72 -12.29
N ALA A 93 3.64 -8.55 -11.81
CA ALA A 93 3.88 -8.09 -10.45
C ALA A 93 2.70 -8.46 -9.53
N GLY A 94 3.00 -8.93 -8.32
CA GLY A 94 2.01 -9.13 -7.27
C GLY A 94 2.50 -8.53 -5.95
N ALA A 95 1.62 -7.88 -5.20
CA ALA A 95 1.95 -7.39 -3.87
C ALA A 95 1.59 -8.40 -2.79
N TYR A 96 2.31 -8.32 -1.67
CA TYR A 96 2.01 -9.08 -0.46
C TYR A 96 2.19 -8.18 0.77
N ILE A 97 1.52 -8.57 1.85
CA ILE A 97 1.68 -7.96 3.17
C ILE A 97 1.86 -9.07 4.21
N LEU A 98 2.83 -8.90 5.09
CA LEU A 98 3.13 -9.82 6.19
C LEU A 98 3.13 -9.06 7.51
N ASP A 99 2.60 -9.68 8.55
CA ASP A 99 2.70 -9.16 9.90
C ASP A 99 4.13 -9.39 10.44
N LEU A 100 4.79 -8.33 10.94
CA LEU A 100 6.15 -8.40 11.49
C LEU A 100 6.19 -8.91 12.93
N GLY A 101 5.04 -9.15 13.55
CA GLY A 101 4.94 -9.71 14.88
C GLY A 101 3.91 -8.99 15.75
N PRO A 102 3.82 -9.35 17.04
CA PRO A 102 2.82 -8.79 17.93
C PRO A 102 2.99 -7.28 18.08
N ALA A 103 1.88 -6.59 18.36
CA ALA A 103 1.90 -5.17 18.65
C ALA A 103 2.82 -4.87 19.86
N ASN A 104 3.52 -3.73 19.83
CA ASN A 104 4.38 -3.31 20.93
C ASN A 104 3.57 -2.84 22.17
N ARG A 105 4.24 -2.39 23.23
CA ARG A 105 3.59 -1.90 24.46
C ARG A 105 2.64 -0.71 24.26
N ASN A 106 2.81 0.03 23.17
CA ASN A 106 1.96 1.16 22.80
C ASN A 106 0.84 0.75 21.82
N GLY A 107 0.71 -0.55 21.52
CA GLY A 107 -0.23 -1.08 20.55
C GLY A 107 0.14 -0.81 19.09
N HIS A 108 1.38 -0.37 18.81
CA HIS A 108 1.82 -0.16 17.43
C HIS A 108 2.08 -1.50 16.74
N ARG A 109 1.69 -1.59 15.46
CA ARG A 109 1.86 -2.78 14.62
C ARG A 109 2.88 -2.50 13.52
N GLY A 110 3.60 -3.54 13.11
CA GLY A 110 4.55 -3.49 12.00
C GLY A 110 4.15 -4.47 10.91
N PHE A 111 4.26 -4.04 9.67
CA PHE A 111 3.92 -4.84 8.49
C PHE A 111 5.06 -4.77 7.46
N GLU A 112 5.46 -5.89 6.89
CA GLU A 112 6.27 -5.90 5.68
C GLU A 112 5.33 -5.84 4.48
N ILE A 113 5.55 -4.88 3.59
CA ILE A 113 4.88 -4.79 2.29
C ILE A 113 5.94 -5.03 1.22
N GLY A 114 5.68 -5.98 0.32
CA GLY A 114 6.58 -6.24 -0.78
C GLY A 114 5.87 -6.47 -2.11
N ILE A 115 6.65 -6.39 -3.19
CA ILE A 115 6.20 -6.70 -4.55
C ILE A 115 7.07 -7.83 -5.08
N ASN A 116 6.44 -8.91 -5.54
CA ASN A 116 7.08 -9.96 -6.31
C ASN A 116 6.85 -9.68 -7.80
N GLN A 117 7.86 -9.14 -8.49
CA GLN A 117 7.80 -8.86 -9.91
C GLN A 117 8.56 -9.91 -10.72
N ALA A 118 7.84 -10.64 -11.56
CA ALA A 118 8.45 -11.47 -12.58
C ALA A 118 9.15 -10.62 -13.64
N ALA A 119 10.20 -11.18 -14.27
CA ALA A 119 10.83 -10.54 -15.42
C ALA A 119 9.81 -10.31 -16.55
N GLN A 120 9.90 -9.16 -17.21
CA GLN A 120 9.05 -8.82 -18.35
C GLN A 120 9.88 -8.74 -19.63
N PRO A 121 9.57 -9.55 -20.67
CA PRO A 121 10.18 -9.39 -21.97
C PRO A 121 9.69 -8.11 -22.63
N LEU A 122 10.60 -7.38 -23.28
CA LEU A 122 10.30 -6.19 -24.06
C LEU A 122 10.73 -6.40 -25.52
N ALA A 123 10.26 -5.54 -26.42
CA ALA A 123 10.68 -5.55 -27.81
C ALA A 123 12.21 -5.34 -27.94
N GLY A 124 12.82 -6.01 -28.94
CA GLY A 124 14.23 -5.88 -29.26
C GLY A 124 15.18 -6.60 -28.31
N ASN A 125 14.80 -7.80 -27.82
CA ASN A 125 15.58 -8.62 -26.87
C ASN A 125 15.92 -7.93 -25.53
N ARG A 126 15.22 -6.84 -25.20
CA ARG A 126 15.32 -6.19 -23.89
C ARG A 126 14.43 -6.89 -22.87
N ARG A 127 14.73 -6.71 -21.60
CA ARG A 127 13.99 -7.33 -20.50
C ARG A 127 14.04 -6.47 -19.25
N ILE A 128 12.89 -6.24 -18.64
CA ILE A 128 12.81 -5.74 -17.26
C ILE A 128 13.19 -6.91 -16.33
N PRO A 129 14.17 -6.74 -15.44
CA PRO A 129 14.61 -7.83 -14.57
C PRO A 129 13.56 -8.19 -13.52
N ILE A 130 13.79 -9.32 -12.87
CA ILE A 130 13.04 -9.73 -11.68
C ILE A 130 13.36 -8.74 -10.55
N MET A 131 12.35 -8.34 -9.78
CA MET A 131 12.53 -7.42 -8.64
C MET A 131 11.69 -7.86 -7.44
N PHE A 132 12.26 -7.70 -6.25
CA PHE A 132 11.63 -8.06 -4.97
C PHE A 132 11.77 -6.90 -3.94
N PRO A 133 11.24 -5.70 -4.23
CA PRO A 133 11.28 -4.62 -3.25
C PRO A 133 10.41 -4.97 -2.04
N ARG A 134 10.87 -4.56 -0.85
CA ARG A 134 10.14 -4.68 0.40
C ARG A 134 10.40 -3.48 1.30
N VAL A 135 9.40 -3.07 2.07
CA VAL A 135 9.52 -2.02 3.08
C VAL A 135 8.71 -2.41 4.31
N ASN A 136 9.11 -1.88 5.46
CA ASN A 136 8.35 -2.01 6.68
C ASN A 136 7.47 -0.76 6.88
N LEU A 137 6.18 -0.96 7.08
CA LEU A 137 5.22 0.06 7.46
C LEU A 137 4.85 -0.15 8.93
N TYR A 138 4.89 0.92 9.72
CA TYR A 138 4.44 0.88 11.11
C TYR A 138 3.19 1.72 11.28
N THR A 139 2.22 1.23 12.04
CA THR A 139 0.99 1.95 12.34
C THR A 139 0.70 2.01 13.83
N ASP A 140 -0.07 3.01 14.24
CA ASP A 140 -0.64 3.05 15.59
C ASP A 140 -1.85 2.09 15.71
N MET A 141 -2.55 2.17 16.85
CA MET A 141 -3.74 1.37 17.11
C MET A 141 -4.95 1.76 16.24
N ALA A 142 -4.98 3.00 15.73
CA ALA A 142 -6.00 3.49 14.81
C ALA A 142 -5.71 3.11 13.35
N GLY A 143 -4.56 2.48 13.08
CA GLY A 143 -4.12 2.14 11.73
C GLY A 143 -3.42 3.30 11.03
N GLU A 144 -3.18 4.41 11.72
CA GLU A 144 -2.50 5.57 11.15
C GLU A 144 -1.00 5.29 11.00
N PRO A 145 -0.39 5.68 9.87
CA PRO A 145 1.02 5.42 9.61
C PRO A 145 1.92 6.25 10.52
N LEU A 146 2.79 5.56 11.25
CA LEU A 146 3.83 6.15 12.10
C LEU A 146 5.13 6.41 11.34
N GLY A 147 5.33 5.71 10.22
CA GLY A 147 6.51 5.84 9.39
C GLY A 147 6.71 4.64 8.46
N LEU A 148 7.58 4.84 7.46
CA LEU A 148 8.02 3.83 6.51
C LEU A 148 9.53 3.66 6.65
N GLU A 149 9.98 2.41 6.77
CA GLU A 149 11.39 2.04 6.78
C GLU A 149 11.66 1.15 5.57
N ALA A 150 12.41 1.68 4.59
CA ALA A 150 12.78 0.91 3.41
C ALA A 150 13.86 -0.11 3.79
N LEU A 151 13.53 -1.40 3.66
CA LEU A 151 14.54 -2.45 3.69
C LEU A 151 15.19 -2.49 2.32
N LEU A 152 16.29 -1.74 2.14
CA LEU A 152 17.13 -1.87 0.95
C LEU A 152 17.59 -3.33 0.86
N SER A 153 16.94 -4.11 -0.01
CA SER A 153 17.45 -5.39 -0.45
C SER A 153 18.63 -5.10 -1.38
N VAL A 154 19.78 -4.75 -0.81
CA VAL A 154 21.04 -4.96 -1.50
C VAL A 154 21.11 -6.47 -1.73
N PRO A 155 21.17 -6.96 -2.99
CA PRO A 155 21.42 -8.36 -3.22
C PRO A 155 22.76 -8.71 -2.56
N VAL A 156 22.71 -9.57 -1.55
CA VAL A 156 23.92 -10.19 -0.99
C VAL A 156 24.47 -11.09 -2.09
N GLY A 157 25.48 -10.58 -2.79
CA GLY A 157 26.27 -11.32 -3.76
C GLY A 157 25.98 -10.94 -5.22
N GLN A 158 26.81 -10.06 -5.77
CA GLN A 158 27.48 -10.22 -7.08
C GLN A 158 28.24 -8.93 -7.44
N TYR A 159 29.45 -8.80 -6.90
CA TYR A 159 30.55 -8.10 -7.59
C TYR A 159 31.51 -9.20 -8.07
N PRO A 160 31.76 -9.36 -9.38
CA PRO A 160 33.13 -9.52 -9.85
C PRO A 160 33.88 -8.18 -9.75
#